data_AF-A0A5B7BLD9-F1
#
_entry.id   AF-A0A5B7BLD9-F1
#
_cell.length_a   1.000
_cell.length_b   1.000
_cell.length_c   1.000
_cell.angle_alpha   90.00
_cell.angle_beta   90.00
_cell.angle_gamma   90.00
#
_symmetry.space_group_name_H-M   'P 1'
#
loop_
_entity.id
_entity.type
_entity.pdbx_description
1 polymer ?
#
loop_
_entity_poly.entity_id
_entity_poly.type
_entity_poly.pdbx_seq_one_letter_code
_entity_poly.pdbx_strand_id
1 'polypeptide(L)'
;VCFSIFDHADGPRSLATRMVQATGWFAPVPIPISLLALAAHKIPTKHHRTWLWKKFLRSLTCRCTSSYNRKSEAEASSMLVRFSIARSCTKEGYIQFNELIKLYARKRGVNGVAQAMVQAVISRGSISEHPEHIWAACFLLFRFGNDPIVVELKVSELLFLVKEVILPLAIRTFITFSRCSASLELLRLCTDALEAADQAFVTPVEKWLDKSLCWKPIQTNAQLNPCLWQELALSRATLLETRAKLMLRGGQFDIGDDLIRKAIFIRTSICGEDHPNTISARETLSKLTRLLANVQIHTSP
;
A
#
# COMPACT_ATOMS: atom_id res chain seq x y z
N VAL A 1 -1.19 12.67 -29.92
CA VAL A 1 -1.08 13.85 -29.01
C VAL A 1 0.38 14.00 -28.61
N CYS A 2 1.02 15.12 -28.98
CA CYS A 2 2.45 15.31 -28.74
C CYS A 2 2.66 15.90 -27.34
N PHE A 3 3.05 15.07 -26.37
CA PHE A 3 3.34 15.52 -24.99
C PHE A 3 4.58 16.41 -24.88
N SER A 4 5.31 16.63 -25.98
CA SER A 4 6.40 17.60 -26.08
C SER A 4 5.96 19.04 -25.79
N ILE A 5 4.66 19.33 -25.89
CA ILE A 5 4.05 20.62 -25.51
C ILE A 5 4.34 20.98 -24.04
N PHE A 6 4.58 19.98 -23.18
CA PHE A 6 4.86 20.20 -21.75
C PHE A 6 6.33 20.02 -21.37
N ASP A 7 7.21 19.63 -22.29
CA ASP A 7 8.60 19.25 -22.00
C ASP A 7 9.54 20.46 -21.80
N HIS A 8 9.06 21.59 -21.26
CA HIS A 8 9.88 22.79 -21.05
C HIS A 8 10.26 22.97 -19.57
N ALA A 9 11.50 23.42 -19.34
CA ALA A 9 12.11 23.53 -18.02
C ALA A 9 11.39 24.53 -17.10
N ASP A 10 11.29 24.13 -15.82
CA ASP A 10 10.80 24.86 -14.64
C ASP A 10 9.55 25.76 -14.79
N GLY A 11 8.39 25.21 -14.37
CA GLY A 11 7.13 25.94 -14.24
C GLY A 11 5.92 25.00 -14.03
N PRO A 12 4.68 25.52 -13.98
CA PRO A 12 3.45 24.71 -13.92
C PRO A 12 3.32 23.72 -15.09
N ARG A 13 3.98 24.01 -16.22
CA ARG A 13 4.11 23.08 -17.36
C ARG A 13 4.84 21.79 -16.99
N SER A 14 5.88 21.86 -16.14
CA SER A 14 6.58 20.68 -15.64
C SER A 14 5.74 19.89 -14.62
N LEU A 15 4.80 20.53 -13.94
CA LEU A 15 3.82 19.86 -13.09
C LEU A 15 2.78 19.13 -13.95
N ALA A 16 2.25 19.76 -15.00
CA ALA A 16 1.32 19.13 -15.93
C ALA A 16 1.91 17.87 -16.58
N THR A 17 3.17 17.90 -17.04
CA THR A 17 3.87 16.69 -17.55
C THR A 17 3.93 15.57 -16.52
N ARG A 18 4.29 15.91 -15.28
CA ARG A 18 4.41 14.93 -14.20
C ARG A 18 3.06 14.39 -13.74
N MET A 19 2.02 15.22 -13.76
CA MET A 19 0.64 14.77 -13.54
C MET A 19 0.28 13.74 -14.60
N VAL A 20 0.48 14.02 -15.89
CA VAL A 20 0.26 13.03 -16.96
C VAL A 20 1.03 11.74 -16.71
N GLN A 21 2.33 11.82 -16.39
CA GLN A 21 3.14 10.63 -16.10
C GLN A 21 2.54 9.79 -14.96
N ALA A 22 2.11 10.44 -13.87
CA ALA A 22 1.48 9.76 -12.75
C ALA A 22 0.13 9.10 -13.12
N THR A 23 -0.66 9.70 -14.03
CA THR A 23 -2.01 9.19 -14.39
C THR A 23 -2.02 7.75 -14.86
N GLY A 24 -0.94 7.29 -15.52
CA GLY A 24 -0.84 5.93 -16.05
C GLY A 24 -0.91 4.84 -14.99
N TRP A 25 -0.75 5.19 -13.71
CA TRP A 25 -0.72 4.27 -12.57
C TRP A 25 -1.95 4.39 -11.66
N PHE A 26 -2.83 5.36 -11.89
CA PHE A 26 -4.11 5.46 -11.19
C PHE A 26 -5.17 4.55 -11.82
N ALA A 27 -6.20 4.21 -11.02
CA ALA A 27 -7.38 3.48 -11.47
C ALA A 27 -8.11 4.14 -12.67
N PRO A 28 -8.93 3.40 -13.45
CA PRO A 28 -9.71 3.91 -14.58
C PRO A 28 -10.91 4.80 -14.18
N VAL A 29 -10.78 5.61 -13.14
CA VAL A 29 -11.83 6.50 -12.60
C VAL A 29 -11.32 7.95 -12.47
N PRO A 30 -12.21 8.95 -12.29
CA PRO A 30 -11.80 10.34 -12.03
C PRO A 30 -10.83 10.46 -10.85
N ILE A 31 -9.75 11.22 -11.05
CA ILE A 31 -8.66 11.37 -10.08
C ILE A 31 -8.80 12.71 -9.36
N PRO A 32 -8.73 12.77 -8.01
CA PRO A 32 -8.63 14.03 -7.29
C PRO A 32 -7.36 14.79 -7.72
N ILE A 33 -7.50 16.06 -8.10
CA ILE A 33 -6.39 16.90 -8.58
C ILE A 33 -5.29 17.00 -7.51
N SER A 34 -5.67 17.13 -6.24
CA SER A 34 -4.73 17.20 -5.10
C SER A 34 -3.92 15.92 -4.90
N LEU A 35 -4.54 14.76 -5.16
CA LEU A 35 -3.88 13.45 -5.07
C LEU A 35 -2.95 13.23 -6.27
N LEU A 36 -3.41 13.60 -7.47
CA LEU A 36 -2.62 13.53 -8.69
C LEU A 36 -1.39 14.46 -8.64
N ALA A 37 -1.58 15.68 -8.14
CA ALA A 37 -0.49 16.63 -7.94
C ALA A 37 0.51 16.12 -6.90
N LEU A 38 0.04 15.52 -5.80
CA LEU A 38 0.93 14.93 -4.80
C LEU A 38 1.80 13.82 -5.41
N ALA A 39 1.22 12.93 -6.22
CA ALA A 39 1.97 11.91 -6.95
C ALA A 39 2.99 12.56 -7.88
N ALA A 40 2.59 13.56 -8.66
CA ALA A 40 3.47 14.31 -9.56
C ALA A 40 4.65 14.97 -8.84
N HIS A 41 4.42 15.49 -7.62
CA HIS A 41 5.47 16.08 -6.79
C HIS A 41 6.46 15.06 -6.23
N LYS A 42 6.03 13.81 -6.03
CA LYS A 42 6.89 12.70 -5.56
C LYS A 42 7.73 12.07 -6.67
N ILE A 43 7.47 12.38 -7.94
CA ILE A 43 8.29 11.88 -9.07
C ILE A 43 9.70 12.51 -8.99
N PRO A 44 10.78 11.70 -9.01
CA PRO A 44 12.14 12.20 -8.95
C PRO A 44 12.46 13.08 -10.17
N THR A 45 13.02 14.26 -9.95
CA THR A 45 13.44 15.17 -11.03
C THR A 45 14.94 14.98 -11.33
N LYS A 46 15.34 15.15 -12.60
CA LYS A 46 16.73 15.04 -13.05
C LYS A 46 17.70 16.02 -12.36
N HIS A 47 17.21 17.03 -11.64
CA HIS A 47 18.00 18.03 -10.91
C HIS A 47 17.76 17.95 -9.39
N HIS A 48 18.13 16.82 -8.79
CA HIS A 48 17.95 16.57 -7.35
C HIS A 48 18.74 17.54 -6.45
N ARG A 49 19.90 18.05 -6.91
CA ARG A 49 20.75 18.93 -6.11
C ARG A 49 20.13 20.30 -5.87
N THR A 50 19.56 20.97 -6.86
CA THR A 50 18.97 22.33 -6.72
C THR A 50 17.65 22.36 -5.95
N TRP A 51 16.90 21.25 -5.91
CA TRP A 51 15.63 21.16 -5.18
C TRP A 51 15.83 21.09 -3.65
N LEU A 52 16.88 20.40 -3.18
CA LEU A 52 17.21 20.31 -1.75
C LEU A 52 17.55 21.69 -1.16
N TRP A 53 18.31 22.52 -1.90
CA TRP A 53 18.61 23.90 -1.51
C TRP A 53 17.34 24.76 -1.43
N LYS A 54 16.43 24.66 -2.41
CA LYS A 54 15.14 25.35 -2.38
C LYS A 54 14.24 24.88 -1.22
N LYS A 55 14.30 23.61 -0.81
CA LYS A 55 13.53 23.08 0.33
C LYS A 55 14.03 23.62 1.66
N PHE A 56 15.34 23.73 1.83
CA PHE A 56 15.97 24.29 3.02
C PHE A 56 15.67 25.80 3.17
N LEU A 57 15.71 26.56 2.07
CA LEU A 57 15.31 27.97 2.06
C LEU A 57 13.80 28.20 2.27
N ARG A 58 12.95 27.22 1.94
CA ARG A 58 11.49 27.30 2.07
C ARG A 58 10.95 26.88 3.44
N SER A 59 11.73 26.18 4.27
CA SER A 59 11.28 25.82 5.63
C SER A 59 11.21 27.03 6.57
N LEU A 60 11.83 28.16 6.19
CA LEU A 60 11.81 29.41 6.94
C LEU A 60 10.59 30.30 6.63
N THR A 61 9.75 29.98 5.64
CA THR A 61 8.59 30.79 5.23
C THR A 61 7.28 30.01 5.33
N CYS A 62 6.80 29.82 6.56
CA CYS A 62 5.62 29.01 6.84
C CYS A 62 4.32 29.86 6.84
N ARG A 63 3.66 29.94 5.67
CA ARG A 63 2.19 30.11 5.46
C ARG A 63 1.82 30.30 3.98
N CYS A 64 2.75 30.80 3.15
CA CYS A 64 2.48 31.12 1.74
C CYS A 64 2.64 29.95 0.77
N THR A 65 3.24 28.84 1.19
CA THR A 65 3.55 27.68 0.33
C THR A 65 2.31 26.88 -0.05
N SER A 66 1.32 26.77 0.83
CA SER A 66 0.07 26.04 0.55
C SER A 66 -0.77 26.72 -0.54
N SER A 67 -0.86 28.06 -0.49
CA SER A 67 -1.56 28.87 -1.50
C SER A 67 -0.87 28.81 -2.86
N TYR A 68 0.46 28.91 -2.90
CA TYR A 68 1.24 28.80 -4.13
C TYR A 68 1.11 27.41 -4.77
N ASN A 69 1.17 26.34 -3.98
CA ASN A 69 0.99 24.98 -4.49
C ASN A 69 -0.41 24.80 -5.07
N ARG A 70 -1.48 25.21 -4.36
CA ARG A 70 -2.86 25.14 -4.87
C ARG A 70 -3.05 25.91 -6.17
N LYS A 71 -2.43 27.10 -6.30
CA LYS A 71 -2.46 27.88 -7.56
C LYS A 71 -1.77 27.12 -8.70
N SER A 72 -0.61 26.52 -8.45
CA SER A 72 0.11 25.73 -9.45
C SER A 72 -0.63 24.44 -9.87
N GLU A 73 -1.34 23.81 -8.94
CA GLU A 73 -2.19 22.63 -9.20
C GLU A 73 -3.39 22.99 -10.09
N ALA A 74 -4.05 24.12 -9.81
CA ALA A 74 -5.15 24.63 -10.63
C ALA A 74 -4.70 25.02 -12.04
N GLU A 75 -3.53 25.65 -12.16
CA GLU A 75 -2.97 26.01 -13.47
C GLU A 75 -2.59 24.77 -14.29
N ALA A 76 -1.90 23.79 -13.66
CA ALA A 76 -1.52 22.56 -14.32
C ALA A 76 -2.74 21.74 -14.77
N SER A 77 -3.76 21.60 -13.92
CA SER A 77 -5.00 20.90 -14.29
C SER A 77 -5.76 21.62 -15.41
N SER A 78 -5.85 22.95 -15.37
CA SER A 78 -6.43 23.78 -16.44
C SER A 78 -5.72 23.58 -17.78
N MET A 79 -4.39 23.51 -17.77
CA MET A 79 -3.61 23.20 -18.98
C MET A 79 -3.97 21.82 -19.55
N LEU A 80 -4.07 20.79 -18.71
CA LEU A 80 -4.39 19.43 -19.17
C LEU A 80 -5.76 19.36 -19.85
N VAL A 81 -6.73 20.13 -19.34
CA VAL A 81 -8.05 20.26 -19.96
C VAL A 81 -7.98 21.05 -21.26
N ARG A 82 -7.30 22.21 -21.26
CA ARG A 82 -7.14 23.09 -22.42
C ARG A 82 -6.48 22.39 -23.62
N PHE A 83 -5.52 21.51 -23.37
CA PHE A 83 -4.84 20.72 -24.41
C PHE A 83 -5.51 19.36 -24.69
N SER A 84 -6.72 19.13 -24.16
CA SER A 84 -7.50 17.90 -24.38
C SER A 84 -6.79 16.61 -23.97
N ILE A 85 -5.88 16.70 -23.01
CA ILE A 85 -5.23 15.54 -22.39
C ILE A 85 -6.11 14.95 -21.28
N ALA A 86 -6.90 15.81 -20.66
CA ALA A 86 -7.83 15.44 -19.63
C ALA A 86 -9.19 16.12 -19.85
N ARG A 87 -10.20 15.65 -19.13
CA ARG A 87 -11.55 16.20 -19.11
C ARG A 87 -11.90 16.59 -17.68
N SER A 88 -12.67 17.68 -17.55
CA SER A 88 -13.30 18.04 -16.28
C SER A 88 -14.39 17.02 -15.94
N CYS A 89 -14.61 16.84 -14.64
CA CYS A 89 -15.67 15.99 -14.10
C CYS A 89 -16.80 16.85 -13.55
N THR A 90 -17.98 16.25 -13.35
CA THR A 90 -19.09 16.88 -12.62
C THR A 90 -18.75 17.11 -11.15
N LYS A 91 -17.88 16.26 -10.58
CA LYS A 91 -17.36 16.40 -9.22
C LYS A 91 -16.22 17.43 -9.19
N GLU A 92 -16.40 18.50 -8.42
CA GLU A 92 -15.37 19.54 -8.27
C GLU A 92 -14.07 18.99 -7.71
N GLY A 93 -12.94 19.48 -8.23
CA GLY A 93 -11.62 19.04 -7.81
C GLY A 93 -11.15 17.70 -8.39
N TYR A 94 -11.89 17.13 -9.35
CA TYR A 94 -11.52 15.88 -10.03
C TYR A 94 -11.25 16.11 -11.51
N ILE A 95 -10.41 15.25 -12.05
CA ILE A 95 -10.01 15.27 -13.45
C ILE A 95 -9.99 13.85 -14.01
N GLN A 96 -10.48 13.66 -15.23
CA GLN A 96 -10.54 12.36 -15.89
C GLN A 96 -9.61 12.31 -17.09
N PHE A 97 -8.89 11.20 -17.23
CA PHE A 97 -8.00 10.94 -18.36
C PHE A 97 -8.55 9.81 -19.20
N ASN A 98 -8.38 9.92 -20.52
CA ASN A 98 -8.68 8.82 -21.43
C ASN A 98 -7.68 7.67 -21.19
N GLU A 99 -8.16 6.43 -21.25
CA GLU A 99 -7.31 5.25 -21.02
C GLU A 99 -6.14 5.15 -22.02
N LEU A 100 -6.29 5.61 -23.26
CA LEU A 100 -5.17 5.69 -24.23
C LEU A 100 -4.05 6.60 -23.73
N ILE A 101 -4.40 7.70 -23.05
CA ILE A 101 -3.43 8.64 -22.47
C ILE A 101 -2.72 8.00 -21.28
N LYS A 102 -3.46 7.28 -20.42
CA LYS A 102 -2.87 6.54 -19.30
C LYS A 102 -1.91 5.45 -19.79
N LEU A 103 -2.30 4.67 -20.79
CA LEU A 103 -1.46 3.64 -21.41
C LEU A 103 -0.19 4.23 -22.01
N TYR A 104 -0.33 5.34 -22.74
CA TYR A 104 0.83 6.04 -23.29
C TYR A 104 1.76 6.58 -22.19
N ALA A 105 1.19 7.20 -21.15
CA ALA A 105 1.96 7.71 -20.01
C ALA A 105 2.72 6.59 -19.28
N ARG A 106 2.11 5.42 -19.13
CA ARG A 106 2.74 4.22 -18.57
C ARG A 106 3.91 3.73 -19.42
N LYS A 107 3.74 3.65 -20.76
CA LYS A 107 4.80 3.24 -21.70
C LYS A 107 5.96 4.23 -21.78
N ARG A 108 5.68 5.53 -21.69
CA ARG A 108 6.71 6.59 -21.64
C ARG A 108 7.42 6.66 -20.28
N GLY A 109 7.00 5.85 -19.31
CA GLY A 109 7.28 6.01 -17.90
C GLY A 109 8.74 6.26 -17.55
N VAL A 110 8.97 7.26 -16.70
CA VAL A 110 10.23 7.44 -15.99
C VAL A 110 10.27 6.46 -14.81
N ASN A 111 11.43 5.92 -14.48
CA ASN A 111 11.58 5.05 -13.31
C ASN A 111 11.10 5.77 -12.03
N GLY A 112 10.38 5.05 -11.18
CA GLY A 112 9.89 5.58 -9.90
C GLY A 112 8.56 6.33 -9.95
N VAL A 113 7.89 6.46 -11.11
CA VAL A 113 6.56 7.09 -11.17
C VAL A 113 5.49 6.24 -10.47
N ALA A 114 5.53 4.91 -10.64
CA ALA A 114 4.64 3.98 -9.92
C ALA A 114 4.83 4.11 -8.41
N GLN A 115 6.08 4.15 -7.93
CA GLN A 115 6.42 4.40 -6.52
C GLN A 115 5.80 5.73 -6.03
N ALA A 116 5.98 6.80 -6.79
CA ALA A 116 5.47 8.13 -6.43
C ALA A 116 3.95 8.14 -6.32
N MET A 117 3.25 7.42 -7.20
CA MET A 117 1.80 7.25 -7.16
C MET A 117 1.37 6.47 -5.90
N VAL A 118 1.95 5.29 -5.67
CA VAL A 118 1.65 4.48 -4.47
C VAL A 118 1.88 5.29 -3.20
N GLN A 119 3.00 5.99 -3.09
CA GLN A 119 3.33 6.82 -1.93
C GLN A 119 2.37 8.00 -1.75
N ALA A 120 1.80 8.55 -2.82
CA ALA A 120 0.78 9.58 -2.72
C ALA A 120 -0.53 9.01 -2.19
N VAL A 121 -0.97 7.87 -2.73
CA VAL A 121 -2.20 7.16 -2.31
C VAL A 121 -2.09 6.70 -0.86
N ILE A 122 -0.96 6.17 -0.43
CA ILE A 122 -0.76 5.76 0.98
C ILE A 122 -0.82 6.97 1.92
N SER A 123 -0.24 8.11 1.52
CA SER A 123 -0.15 9.29 2.39
C SER A 123 -1.40 10.15 2.47
N ARG A 124 -2.25 10.16 1.44
CA ARG A 124 -3.44 11.03 1.36
C ARG A 124 -4.72 10.34 0.86
N GLY A 125 -4.64 9.08 0.47
CA GLY A 125 -5.80 8.32 0.04
C GLY A 125 -6.77 8.14 1.19
N SER A 126 -8.05 8.35 0.92
CA SER A 126 -9.14 8.07 1.85
C SER A 126 -9.91 6.86 1.36
N ILE A 127 -10.14 5.88 2.24
CA ILE A 127 -10.92 4.67 1.90
C ILE A 127 -12.38 5.02 1.59
N SER A 128 -12.91 6.08 2.20
CA SER A 128 -14.28 6.52 1.92
C SER A 128 -14.42 7.22 0.58
N GLU A 129 -13.40 7.99 0.18
CA GLU A 129 -13.50 8.86 -1.00
C GLU A 129 -12.82 8.29 -2.25
N HIS A 130 -11.78 7.46 -2.09
CA HIS A 130 -10.88 7.03 -3.17
C HIS A 130 -10.55 5.53 -3.14
N PRO A 131 -11.50 4.61 -2.85
CA PRO A 131 -11.19 3.18 -2.69
C PRO A 131 -10.57 2.56 -3.95
N GLU A 132 -10.97 3.01 -5.15
CA GLU A 132 -10.49 2.48 -6.43
C GLU A 132 -9.00 2.78 -6.65
N HIS A 133 -8.55 3.98 -6.26
CA HIS A 133 -7.14 4.36 -6.34
C HIS A 133 -6.29 3.60 -5.32
N ILE A 134 -6.85 3.30 -4.15
CA ILE A 134 -6.19 2.46 -3.14
C ILE A 134 -6.06 1.03 -3.67
N TRP A 135 -7.12 0.46 -4.26
CA TRP A 135 -7.04 -0.84 -4.93
C TRP A 135 -6.00 -0.87 -6.05
N ALA A 136 -5.96 0.16 -6.90
CA ALA A 136 -4.91 0.28 -7.92
C ALA A 136 -3.49 0.30 -7.32
N ALA A 137 -3.29 0.97 -6.19
CA ALA A 137 -2.01 0.92 -5.48
C ALA A 137 -1.72 -0.50 -4.95
N CYS A 138 -2.70 -1.21 -4.41
CA CYS A 138 -2.54 -2.60 -3.97
C CYS A 138 -2.16 -3.53 -5.13
N PHE A 139 -2.72 -3.36 -6.33
CA PHE A 139 -2.34 -4.14 -7.52
C PHE A 139 -0.89 -3.92 -7.97
N LEU A 140 -0.29 -2.78 -7.65
CA LEU A 140 1.12 -2.51 -7.96
C LEU A 140 2.08 -3.08 -6.90
N LEU A 141 1.57 -3.28 -5.69
CA LEU A 141 2.32 -3.74 -4.52
C LEU A 141 2.32 -5.25 -4.36
N PHE A 142 1.20 -5.89 -4.72
CA PHE A 142 0.99 -7.31 -4.52
C PHE A 142 0.77 -8.00 -5.86
N ARG A 143 1.27 -9.23 -5.96
CA ARG A 143 1.09 -10.08 -7.14
C ARG A 143 -0.33 -10.65 -7.16
N PHE A 144 -1.25 -9.94 -7.80
CA PHE A 144 -2.57 -10.49 -8.12
C PHE A 144 -2.47 -11.33 -9.40
N GLY A 145 -2.75 -12.63 -9.31
CA GLY A 145 -2.64 -13.53 -10.46
C GLY A 145 -1.22 -13.55 -11.04
N ASN A 146 -1.10 -13.26 -12.33
CA ASN A 146 0.18 -13.26 -13.07
C ASN A 146 0.83 -11.87 -13.16
N ASP A 147 0.23 -10.84 -12.56
CA ASP A 147 0.75 -9.47 -12.66
C ASP A 147 2.02 -9.32 -11.81
N PRO A 148 3.12 -8.76 -12.36
CA PRO A 148 4.36 -8.59 -11.61
C PRO A 148 4.20 -7.53 -10.51
N ILE A 149 4.96 -7.69 -9.43
CA ILE A 149 5.11 -6.63 -8.42
C ILE A 149 5.87 -5.48 -9.09
N VAL A 150 5.26 -4.29 -9.10
CA VAL A 150 5.83 -3.09 -9.74
C VAL A 150 6.53 -2.20 -8.72
N VAL A 151 6.08 -2.24 -7.46
CA VAL A 151 6.56 -1.39 -6.38
C VAL A 151 6.93 -2.26 -5.18
N GLU A 152 8.19 -2.16 -4.76
CA GLU A 152 8.67 -2.76 -3.52
C GLU A 152 8.65 -1.72 -2.39
N LEU A 153 8.12 -2.12 -1.23
CA LEU A 153 8.08 -1.27 -0.04
C LEU A 153 9.10 -1.72 0.99
N LYS A 154 9.60 -0.75 1.75
CA LYS A 154 10.33 -1.05 2.99
C LYS A 154 9.37 -1.67 3.99
N VAL A 155 9.89 -2.51 4.89
CA VAL A 155 9.08 -3.17 5.92
C VAL A 155 8.29 -2.17 6.76
N SER A 156 8.88 -1.04 7.17
CA SER A 156 8.16 0.00 7.92
C SER A 156 6.99 0.62 7.14
N GLU A 157 7.15 0.83 5.83
CA GLU A 157 6.09 1.35 4.97
C GLU A 157 4.99 0.30 4.75
N LEU A 158 5.38 -0.97 4.62
CA LEU A 158 4.45 -2.09 4.53
C LEU A 158 3.62 -2.20 5.83
N LEU A 159 4.23 -2.12 7.01
CA LEU A 159 3.51 -2.19 8.28
C LEU A 159 2.48 -1.06 8.44
N PHE A 160 2.87 0.16 8.10
CA PHE A 160 1.96 1.30 8.09
C PHE A 160 0.79 1.06 7.12
N LEU A 161 1.09 0.65 5.90
CA LEU A 161 0.09 0.35 4.88
C LEU A 161 -0.88 -0.75 5.33
N VAL A 162 -0.39 -1.82 5.96
CA VAL A 162 -1.22 -2.92 6.46
C VAL A 162 -2.25 -2.40 7.44
N LYS A 163 -1.79 -1.67 8.45
CA LYS A 163 -2.60 -1.22 9.56
C LYS A 163 -3.61 -0.16 9.14
N GLU A 164 -3.15 0.86 8.43
CA GLU A 164 -3.95 2.06 8.16
C GLU A 164 -4.77 1.95 6.87
N VAL A 165 -4.38 1.09 5.93
CA VAL A 165 -4.98 1.05 4.59
C VAL A 165 -5.57 -0.32 4.26
N ILE A 166 -4.76 -1.39 4.28
CA ILE A 166 -5.18 -2.70 3.77
C ILE A 166 -6.25 -3.33 4.64
N LEU A 167 -6.04 -3.37 5.96
CA LEU A 167 -7.01 -3.97 6.89
C LEU A 167 -8.39 -3.29 6.79
N PRO A 168 -8.50 -1.95 6.91
CA PRO A 168 -9.80 -1.32 6.79
C PRO A 168 -10.41 -1.42 5.39
N LEU A 169 -9.60 -1.36 4.32
CA LEU A 169 -10.07 -1.53 2.94
C LEU A 169 -10.66 -2.92 2.72
N ALA A 170 -9.96 -3.97 3.14
CA ALA A 170 -10.40 -5.35 2.96
C ALA A 170 -11.68 -5.64 3.76
N ILE A 171 -11.74 -5.22 5.03
CA ILE A 171 -12.92 -5.39 5.88
C ILE A 171 -14.12 -4.67 5.27
N ARG A 172 -13.95 -3.40 4.87
CA ARG A 172 -15.01 -2.62 4.22
C ARG A 172 -15.49 -3.30 2.94
N THR A 173 -14.56 -3.70 2.06
CA THR A 173 -14.89 -4.35 0.78
C THR A 173 -15.62 -5.68 1.01
N PHE A 174 -15.18 -6.49 1.97
CA PHE A 174 -15.81 -7.76 2.32
C PHE A 174 -17.27 -7.57 2.78
N ILE A 175 -17.51 -6.56 3.61
CA ILE A 175 -18.85 -6.25 4.15
C ILE A 175 -19.74 -5.66 3.05
N THR A 176 -19.25 -4.66 2.30
CA THR A 176 -20.02 -3.95 1.28
C THR A 176 -20.42 -4.86 0.12
N PHE A 177 -19.55 -5.77 -0.30
CA PHE A 177 -19.78 -6.63 -1.47
C PHE A 177 -20.00 -8.11 -1.11
N SER A 178 -20.49 -8.38 0.11
CA SER A 178 -20.87 -9.71 0.62
C SER A 178 -19.92 -10.85 0.23
N ARG A 179 -18.84 -11.02 1.00
CA ARG A 179 -17.82 -12.08 0.82
C ARG A 179 -16.98 -11.92 -0.46
N CYS A 180 -16.60 -10.69 -0.77
CA CYS A 180 -15.75 -10.36 -1.91
C CYS A 180 -14.42 -11.15 -1.91
N SER A 181 -14.22 -12.02 -2.90
CA SER A 181 -12.98 -12.81 -3.04
C SER A 181 -11.74 -11.95 -3.17
N ALA A 182 -11.82 -10.80 -3.86
CA ALA A 182 -10.71 -9.87 -3.99
C ALA A 182 -10.22 -9.33 -2.63
N SER A 183 -11.14 -9.12 -1.67
CA SER A 183 -10.77 -8.69 -0.31
C SER A 183 -10.01 -9.78 0.46
N LEU A 184 -10.41 -11.04 0.30
CA LEU A 184 -9.73 -12.18 0.92
C LEU A 184 -8.36 -12.41 0.29
N GLU A 185 -8.28 -12.26 -1.04
CA GLU A 185 -7.04 -12.39 -1.79
C GLU A 185 -6.04 -11.29 -1.44
N LEU A 186 -6.49 -10.04 -1.30
CA LEU A 186 -5.65 -8.95 -0.81
C LEU A 186 -5.05 -9.27 0.57
N LEU A 187 -5.87 -9.75 1.50
CA LEU A 187 -5.38 -10.13 2.83
C LEU A 187 -4.41 -11.31 2.77
N ARG A 188 -4.64 -12.28 1.87
CA ARG A 188 -3.73 -13.42 1.64
C ARG A 188 -2.38 -12.93 1.13
N LEU A 189 -2.35 -12.20 0.02
CA LEU A 189 -1.13 -11.67 -0.58
C LEU A 189 -0.34 -10.78 0.39
N CYS A 190 -1.07 -10.02 1.21
CA CYS A 190 -0.46 -9.19 2.24
C CYS A 190 0.15 -10.04 3.38
N THR A 191 -0.50 -11.13 3.78
CA THR A 191 0.05 -12.10 4.74
C THR A 191 1.35 -12.70 4.19
N ASP A 192 1.34 -13.13 2.93
CA ASP A 192 2.51 -13.72 2.26
C ASP A 192 3.67 -12.71 2.18
N ALA A 193 3.38 -11.44 1.91
CA ALA A 193 4.38 -10.37 1.88
C ALA A 193 5.02 -10.12 3.26
N LEU A 194 4.22 -10.11 4.33
CA LEU A 194 4.76 -9.99 5.70
C LEU A 194 5.55 -11.24 6.11
N GLU A 195 5.12 -12.43 5.69
CA GLU A 195 5.84 -13.67 5.95
C GLU A 195 7.19 -13.73 5.22
N ALA A 196 7.24 -13.30 3.95
CA ALA A 196 8.49 -13.15 3.21
C ALA A 196 9.42 -12.12 3.89
N ALA A 197 8.87 -11.00 4.37
CA ALA A 197 9.64 -10.02 5.14
C ALA A 197 10.16 -10.60 6.46
N ASP A 198 9.36 -11.39 7.18
CA ASP A 198 9.74 -12.04 8.44
C ASP A 198 10.88 -13.04 8.20
N GLN A 199 10.77 -13.88 7.16
CA GLN A 199 11.84 -14.79 6.74
C GLN A 199 13.13 -14.04 6.41
N ALA A 200 13.06 -12.94 5.66
CA ALA A 200 14.22 -12.10 5.35
C ALA A 200 14.85 -11.42 6.58
N PHE A 201 14.08 -11.24 7.66
CA PHE A 201 14.58 -10.71 8.93
C PHE A 201 15.36 -11.75 9.73
N VAL A 202 14.91 -13.00 9.69
CA VAL A 202 15.52 -14.12 10.42
C VAL A 202 16.69 -14.73 9.66
N THR A 203 16.75 -14.60 8.33
CA THR A 203 17.91 -15.05 7.55
C THR A 203 19.18 -14.31 7.95
N PRO A 204 20.30 -15.02 8.19
CA PRO A 204 21.63 -14.47 8.34
C PRO A 204 21.98 -13.38 7.33
N VAL A 205 22.53 -12.25 7.80
CA VAL A 205 23.11 -11.25 6.90
C VAL A 205 24.46 -11.79 6.40
N GLU A 206 24.53 -12.26 5.16
CA GLU A 206 25.81 -12.62 4.53
C GLU A 206 26.64 -11.35 4.31
N LYS A 207 27.55 -11.06 5.25
CA LYS A 207 28.61 -10.08 5.01
C LYS A 207 29.68 -10.74 4.16
N TRP A 208 29.72 -10.37 2.88
CA TRP A 208 30.73 -10.83 1.91
C TRP A 208 32.19 -10.60 2.36
N LEU A 209 32.42 -9.70 3.33
CA LEU A 209 33.74 -9.37 3.88
C LEU A 209 34.19 -10.23 5.09
N ASP A 210 33.37 -11.14 5.62
CA ASP A 210 33.70 -11.92 6.84
C ASP A 210 34.30 -13.31 6.53
N LYS A 211 35.03 -13.48 5.42
CA LYS A 211 35.75 -14.75 5.13
C LYS A 211 37.00 -14.98 6.00
N SER A 212 37.39 -14.07 6.89
CA SER A 212 38.65 -14.18 7.64
C SER A 212 38.57 -14.07 9.16
N LEU A 213 37.39 -13.98 9.80
CA LEU A 213 37.29 -13.81 11.26
C LEU A 213 36.20 -14.69 11.88
N CYS A 214 36.55 -15.93 12.21
CA CYS A 214 35.68 -17.00 12.73
C CYS A 214 35.12 -16.82 14.17
N TRP A 215 34.82 -15.61 14.66
CA TRP A 215 34.46 -15.44 16.09
C TRP A 215 33.30 -14.48 16.39
N LYS A 216 32.56 -13.97 15.39
CA LYS A 216 31.35 -13.16 15.65
C LYS A 216 30.09 -13.98 15.38
N PRO A 217 29.10 -14.00 16.30
CA PRO A 217 27.83 -14.64 16.04
C PRO A 217 27.19 -13.98 14.82
N ILE A 218 26.66 -14.80 13.91
CA ILE A 218 25.93 -14.36 12.73
C ILE A 218 24.77 -13.49 13.19
N GLN A 219 24.83 -12.19 12.86
CA GLN A 219 23.77 -11.24 13.22
C GLN A 219 22.66 -11.30 12.17
N THR A 220 21.44 -11.56 12.61
CA THR A 220 20.22 -11.46 11.77
C THR A 220 19.64 -10.05 11.86
N ASN A 221 18.87 -9.63 10.86
CA ASN A 221 18.18 -8.33 10.91
C ASN A 221 17.17 -8.26 12.07
N ALA A 222 16.59 -9.40 12.46
CA ALA A 222 15.75 -9.53 13.65
C ALA A 222 16.51 -9.20 14.94
N GLN A 223 17.76 -9.68 15.08
CA GLN A 223 18.62 -9.34 16.23
C GLN A 223 19.06 -7.88 16.21
N LEU A 224 19.29 -7.32 15.02
CA LEU A 224 19.68 -5.92 14.86
C LEU A 224 18.52 -4.95 15.11
N ASN A 225 17.28 -5.35 14.82
CA ASN A 225 16.08 -4.52 14.94
C ASN A 225 14.92 -5.29 15.62
N PRO A 226 15.06 -5.64 16.91
CA PRO A 226 14.10 -6.51 17.59
C PRO A 226 12.69 -5.89 17.66
N CYS A 227 12.57 -4.58 17.87
CA CYS A 227 11.28 -3.91 17.92
C CYS A 227 10.55 -3.95 16.57
N LEU A 228 11.27 -3.74 15.46
CA LEU A 228 10.69 -3.77 14.12
C LEU A 228 10.25 -5.18 13.73
N TRP A 229 11.05 -6.18 14.10
CA TRP A 229 10.68 -7.59 13.91
C TRP A 229 9.44 -7.97 14.74
N GLN A 230 9.38 -7.53 15.99
CA GLN A 230 8.21 -7.76 16.85
C GLN A 230 6.95 -7.13 16.27
N GLU A 231 7.04 -5.87 15.81
CA GLU A 231 5.93 -5.17 15.15
C GLU A 231 5.50 -5.90 13.87
N LEU A 232 6.45 -6.41 13.09
CA LEU A 232 6.20 -7.21 11.89
C LEU A 232 5.43 -8.49 12.21
N ALA A 233 5.91 -9.28 13.17
CA ALA A 233 5.28 -10.53 13.56
C ALA A 233 3.86 -10.29 14.14
N LEU A 234 3.68 -9.26 14.97
CA LEU A 234 2.37 -8.90 15.52
C LEU A 234 1.40 -8.38 14.44
N SER A 235 1.89 -7.66 13.44
CA SER A 235 1.10 -7.24 12.27
C SER A 235 0.64 -8.45 11.47
N ARG A 236 1.52 -9.44 11.25
CA ARG A 236 1.17 -10.72 10.62
C ARG A 236 0.11 -11.49 11.40
N ALA A 237 0.24 -11.57 12.73
CA ALA A 237 -0.77 -12.20 13.58
C ALA A 237 -2.15 -11.50 13.48
N THR A 238 -2.15 -10.17 13.36
CA THR A 238 -3.38 -9.39 13.17
C THR A 238 -4.05 -9.70 11.84
N LEU A 239 -3.29 -9.78 10.74
CA LEU A 239 -3.84 -10.19 9.45
C LEU A 239 -4.38 -11.62 9.47
N LEU A 240 -3.67 -12.56 10.09
CA LEU A 240 -4.11 -13.94 10.24
C LEU A 240 -5.44 -14.04 11.00
N GLU A 241 -5.55 -13.34 12.13
CA GLU A 241 -6.80 -13.28 12.90
C GLU A 241 -7.94 -12.63 12.11
N THR A 242 -7.68 -11.50 11.42
CA THR A 242 -8.69 -10.85 10.58
C THR A 242 -9.17 -11.80 9.49
N ARG A 243 -8.25 -12.49 8.80
CA ARG A 243 -8.61 -13.50 7.79
C ARG A 243 -9.44 -14.61 8.42
N ALA A 244 -9.04 -15.16 9.57
CA ALA A 244 -9.81 -16.19 10.26
C ALA A 244 -11.25 -15.74 10.56
N LYS A 245 -11.43 -14.51 11.06
CA LYS A 245 -12.74 -13.92 11.32
C LYS A 245 -13.58 -13.75 10.05
N LEU A 246 -12.97 -13.43 8.91
CA LEU A 246 -13.68 -13.33 7.63
C LEU A 246 -14.00 -14.71 7.04
N MET A 247 -13.11 -15.69 7.18
CA MET A 247 -13.34 -17.09 6.78
C MET A 247 -14.50 -17.70 7.57
N LEU A 248 -14.55 -17.43 8.87
CA LEU A 248 -15.68 -17.78 9.74
C LEU A 248 -17.01 -17.23 9.19
N ARG A 249 -17.06 -15.94 8.82
CA ARG A 249 -18.26 -15.32 8.19
C ARG A 249 -18.56 -15.88 6.80
N GLY A 250 -17.54 -16.39 6.12
CA GLY A 250 -17.62 -17.06 4.82
C GLY A 250 -18.07 -18.52 4.88
N GLY A 251 -18.13 -19.13 6.07
CA GLY A 251 -18.39 -20.56 6.24
C GLY A 251 -17.17 -21.47 6.01
N GLN A 252 -15.98 -20.89 5.85
CA GLN A 252 -14.72 -21.64 5.64
C GLN A 252 -14.04 -21.91 6.99
N PHE A 253 -14.63 -22.78 7.79
CA PHE A 253 -14.23 -22.97 9.19
C PHE A 253 -12.84 -23.62 9.32
N ASP A 254 -12.48 -24.59 8.48
CA ASP A 254 -11.18 -25.28 8.54
C ASP A 254 -10.02 -24.32 8.28
N ILE A 255 -10.16 -23.48 7.25
CA ILE A 255 -9.18 -22.43 6.92
C ILE A 255 -9.11 -21.41 8.06
N GLY A 256 -10.26 -21.04 8.63
CA GLY A 256 -10.32 -20.14 9.79
C GLY A 256 -9.56 -20.70 11.01
N ASP A 257 -9.70 -21.98 11.30
CA ASP A 257 -9.07 -22.67 12.42
C ASP A 257 -7.53 -22.70 12.29
N ASP A 258 -7.00 -23.06 11.11
CA ASP A 258 -5.55 -23.04 10.87
C ASP A 258 -4.95 -21.64 11.04
N LEU A 259 -5.61 -20.62 10.47
CA LEU A 259 -5.14 -19.24 10.53
C LEU A 259 -5.14 -18.68 11.95
N ILE A 260 -6.19 -18.95 12.74
CA ILE A 260 -6.27 -18.42 14.11
C ILE A 260 -5.26 -19.09 15.03
N ARG A 261 -4.96 -20.39 14.86
CA ARG A 261 -3.92 -21.09 15.63
C ARG A 261 -2.54 -20.47 15.39
N LYS A 262 -2.22 -20.16 14.13
CA LYS A 262 -0.98 -19.44 13.78
C LYS A 262 -0.91 -18.06 14.43
N ALA A 263 -2.01 -17.31 14.43
CA ALA A 263 -2.08 -16.00 15.10
C ALA A 263 -1.87 -16.11 16.62
N ILE A 264 -2.47 -17.11 17.28
CA ILE A 264 -2.29 -17.37 18.71
C ILE A 264 -0.84 -17.72 19.02
N PHE A 265 -0.22 -18.62 18.24
CA PHE A 265 1.18 -19.00 18.42
C PHE A 265 2.12 -17.79 18.43
N ILE A 266 1.98 -16.91 17.43
CA ILE A 266 2.80 -15.69 17.34
C ILE A 266 2.56 -14.78 18.55
N ARG A 267 1.31 -14.54 18.94
CA ARG A 267 0.98 -13.64 20.06
C ARG A 267 1.38 -14.19 21.41
N THR A 268 1.21 -15.49 21.65
CA THR A 268 1.74 -16.17 22.83
C THR A 268 3.25 -16.00 22.92
N SER A 269 3.97 -16.26 21.83
CA SER A 269 5.44 -16.19 21.82
C SER A 269 5.96 -14.77 22.07
N ILE A 270 5.23 -13.74 21.67
CA ILE A 270 5.70 -12.34 21.72
C ILE A 270 5.16 -11.57 22.92
N CYS A 271 3.86 -11.69 23.20
CA CYS A 271 3.15 -10.91 24.22
C CYS A 271 2.81 -11.71 25.47
N GLY A 272 2.88 -13.05 25.40
CA GLY A 272 2.45 -13.94 26.47
C GLY A 272 0.97 -14.36 26.37
N GLU A 273 0.63 -15.31 27.23
CA GLU A 273 -0.68 -15.98 27.29
C GLU A 273 -1.81 -15.03 27.71
N ASP A 274 -1.54 -14.13 28.65
CA ASP A 274 -2.55 -13.26 29.29
C ASP A 274 -2.76 -11.93 28.56
N HIS A 275 -2.04 -11.70 27.46
CA HIS A 275 -2.17 -10.45 26.72
C HIS A 275 -3.56 -10.34 26.07
N PRO A 276 -4.24 -9.17 26.10
CA PRO A 276 -5.60 -9.02 25.58
C PRO A 276 -5.80 -9.51 24.14
N ASN A 277 -4.82 -9.26 23.27
CA ASN A 277 -4.87 -9.73 21.88
C ASN A 277 -4.73 -11.25 21.77
N THR A 278 -4.00 -11.91 22.67
CA THR A 278 -3.87 -13.37 22.71
C THR A 278 -5.19 -13.99 23.16
N ILE A 279 -5.79 -13.44 24.21
CA ILE A 279 -7.11 -13.85 24.72
C ILE A 279 -8.18 -13.71 23.64
N SER A 280 -8.25 -12.56 22.96
CA SER A 280 -9.22 -12.32 21.88
C SER A 280 -9.07 -13.32 20.71
N ALA A 281 -7.83 -13.69 20.39
CA ALA A 281 -7.58 -14.71 19.37
C ALA A 281 -8.06 -16.10 19.82
N ARG A 282 -7.86 -16.47 21.10
CA ARG A 282 -8.40 -17.73 21.65
C ARG A 282 -9.91 -17.77 21.67
N GLU A 283 -10.58 -16.67 22.01
CA GLU A 283 -12.05 -16.60 21.91
C GLU A 283 -12.53 -16.82 20.47
N THR A 284 -11.78 -16.32 19.49
CA THR A 284 -12.06 -16.56 18.07
C THR A 284 -11.91 -18.04 17.71
N LEU A 285 -10.86 -18.70 18.22
CA LEU A 285 -10.67 -20.15 18.07
C LEU A 285 -11.80 -20.94 18.74
N SER A 286 -12.20 -20.61 19.97
CA SER A 286 -13.32 -21.27 20.66
C SER A 286 -14.63 -21.17 19.86
N LYS A 287 -14.89 -20.03 19.22
CA LYS A 287 -16.05 -19.85 18.34
C LYS A 287 -15.98 -20.76 17.10
N LEU A 288 -14.81 -20.87 16.48
CA LEU A 288 -14.56 -21.75 15.34
C LEU A 288 -14.77 -23.23 15.70
N THR A 289 -14.15 -23.70 16.79
CA THR A 289 -14.27 -25.09 17.25
C THR A 289 -15.72 -25.50 17.49
N ARG A 290 -16.52 -24.62 18.11
CA ARG A 290 -17.94 -24.88 18.34
C ARG A 290 -18.71 -25.05 17.03
N LEU A 291 -18.41 -24.24 16.03
CA LEU A 291 -19.07 -24.32 14.72
C LEU A 291 -18.64 -25.56 13.94
N LEU A 292 -17.35 -25.92 13.98
CA LEU A 292 -16.85 -27.15 13.39
C LEU A 292 -17.52 -28.40 13.99
N ALA A 293 -17.64 -28.46 15.32
CA ALA A 293 -18.34 -29.54 16.00
C ALA A 293 -19.81 -29.65 15.55
N ASN A 294 -20.51 -28.51 15.43
CA ASN A 294 -21.90 -28.50 14.96
C ASN A 294 -22.01 -29.01 13.51
N VAL A 295 -21.11 -28.58 12.61
CA VAL A 295 -21.09 -29.05 11.22
C VAL A 295 -20.88 -30.57 11.17
N GLN A 296 -19.91 -31.09 11.94
CA GLN A 296 -19.63 -32.52 12.00
C GLN A 296 -20.86 -33.33 12.44
N ILE A 297 -21.54 -32.90 13.50
CA ILE A 297 -22.77 -33.53 14.00
C ILE A 297 -23.86 -33.59 12.92
N HIS A 298 -24.02 -32.53 12.12
CA HIS A 298 -25.02 -32.47 11.05
C HIS A 298 -24.63 -33.23 9.77
N THR A 299 -23.36 -33.59 9.60
CA THR A 299 -22.84 -34.34 8.44
C THR A 299 -22.63 -35.84 8.70
N SER A 300 -22.77 -36.28 9.95
CA SER A 300 -22.79 -37.71 10.31
C SER A 300 -24.13 -38.35 9.89
N PRO A 301 -24.10 -39.49 9.16
CA PRO A 301 -25.30 -40.18 8.67
C PRO A 301 -26.17 -40.79 9.78
#